data_AF-A0AA97FBF9-F1
#
_entry.id   AF-A0AA97FBF9-F1
#
_cell.length_a   1.000
_cell.length_b   1.000
_cell.length_c   1.000
_cell.angle_alpha   90.00
_cell.angle_beta   90.00
_cell.angle_gamma   90.00
#
_symmetry.space_group_name_H-M   'P 1'
#
loop_
_entity.id
_entity.type
_entity.pdbx_description
1 polymer ?
#
loop_
_entity_poly.entity_id
_entity_poly.type
_entity_poly.pdbx_seq_one_letter_code
_entity_poly.pdbx_strand_id
1 'polypeptide(L)'
;MSRKNIPATSPMSWHLVYSLIRLVESSGHSLHVRMNIISEILTDIEAKKNGMKREKESPDVIEMEKRIEILKSDFCILRTGYQPSMENSQYIYGKMGVYESAYDSILTEIKSIIEEFNLLDKEQLKEIQLPGAAHARMNGGNL
;
A
#
# COMPACT_ATOMS: atom_id res chain seq x y z
N MET A 1 14.09 24.29 14.89
CA MET A 1 14.52 22.91 14.56
C MET A 1 14.20 22.65 13.10
N SER A 2 15.22 22.59 12.25
CA SER A 2 15.06 22.39 10.80
C SER A 2 14.85 20.91 10.51
N ARG A 3 13.62 20.52 10.14
CA ARG A 3 13.35 19.22 9.52
C ARG A 3 14.15 19.21 8.22
N LYS A 4 15.27 18.50 8.19
CA LYS A 4 16.08 18.36 6.98
C LYS A 4 15.21 17.70 5.92
N ASN A 5 14.94 18.45 4.85
CA ASN A 5 14.41 17.97 3.59
C ASN A 5 15.11 16.66 3.22
N ILE A 6 14.39 15.55 3.27
CA ILE A 6 14.74 14.36 2.50
C ILE A 6 14.70 14.84 1.05
N PRO A 7 15.79 14.73 0.28
CA PRO A 7 15.79 15.21 -1.09
C PRO A 7 14.72 14.45 -1.89
N ALA A 8 14.12 15.20 -2.82
CA ALA A 8 13.18 14.73 -3.82
C ALA A 8 13.48 13.30 -4.28
N THR A 9 12.42 12.48 -4.31
CA THR A 9 12.33 11.26 -5.13
C THR A 9 13.47 10.24 -4.96
N SER A 10 13.60 9.65 -3.77
CA SER A 10 14.39 8.40 -3.64
C SER A 10 13.79 7.29 -4.53
N PRO A 11 14.60 6.38 -5.13
CA PRO A 11 14.08 5.27 -5.95
C PRO A 11 13.02 4.44 -5.24
N MET A 12 13.14 4.30 -3.91
CA MET A 12 12.17 3.60 -3.08
C MET A 12 10.83 4.35 -2.96
N SER A 13 10.86 5.69 -2.87
CA SER A 13 9.62 6.49 -2.89
C SER A 13 8.89 6.34 -4.23
N TRP A 14 9.63 6.29 -5.34
CA TRP A 14 9.05 6.05 -6.67
C TRP A 14 8.43 4.67 -6.82
N HIS A 15 9.14 3.62 -6.38
CA HIS A 15 8.61 2.27 -6.43
C HIS A 15 7.34 2.11 -5.58
N LEU A 16 7.31 2.75 -4.40
CA LEU A 16 6.12 2.76 -3.55
C LEU A 16 4.93 3.46 -4.23
N VAL A 17 5.15 4.64 -4.84
CA VAL A 17 4.12 5.35 -5.62
C VAL A 17 3.60 4.48 -6.76
N TYR A 18 4.50 3.89 -7.53
CA TYR A 18 4.14 3.02 -8.66
C TYR A 18 3.33 1.81 -8.22
N SER A 19 3.72 1.17 -7.11
CA SER A 19 3.01 0.01 -6.56
C SER A 19 1.61 0.39 -6.05
N LEU A 20 1.45 1.57 -5.46
CA LEU A 20 0.15 2.10 -5.05
C LEU A 20 -0.76 2.40 -6.26
N ILE A 21 -0.21 2.98 -7.33
CA ILE A 21 -0.95 3.20 -8.58
C ILE A 21 -1.39 1.86 -9.18
N ARG A 22 -0.47 0.90 -9.29
CA ARG A 22 -0.78 -0.46 -9.77
C ARG A 22 -1.87 -1.12 -8.94
N LEU A 23 -1.90 -0.90 -7.63
CA LEU A 23 -2.94 -1.44 -6.76
C LEU A 23 -4.31 -0.81 -7.08
N VAL A 24 -4.38 0.50 -7.32
CA VAL A 24 -5.61 1.18 -7.73
C VAL A 24 -6.09 0.69 -9.10
N GLU A 25 -5.17 0.51 -10.05
CA GLU A 25 -5.47 0.06 -11.41
C GLU A 25 -5.74 -1.46 -11.50
N SER A 26 -5.42 -2.22 -10.45
CA SER A 26 -5.58 -3.68 -10.42
C SER A 26 -7.05 -4.15 -10.35
N SER A 27 -8.02 -3.25 -10.50
CA SER A 27 -9.43 -3.60 -10.65
C SER A 27 -9.59 -4.67 -11.75
N GLY A 28 -10.29 -5.76 -11.45
CA GLY A 28 -10.48 -6.89 -12.38
C GLY A 28 -9.32 -7.90 -12.46
N HIS A 29 -8.19 -7.67 -11.80
CA HIS A 29 -7.11 -8.67 -11.70
C HIS A 29 -7.44 -9.74 -10.65
N SER A 30 -6.78 -10.90 -10.74
CA SER A 30 -6.91 -11.97 -9.75
C SER A 30 -6.49 -11.48 -8.36
N LEU A 31 -7.00 -12.14 -7.32
CA LEU A 31 -6.66 -11.81 -5.94
C LEU A 31 -5.17 -12.06 -5.70
N HIS A 32 -4.60 -13.08 -6.33
CA HIS A 32 -3.17 -13.38 -6.29
C HIS A 32 -2.32 -12.19 -6.75
N VAL A 33 -2.66 -11.58 -7.87
CA VAL A 33 -1.93 -10.42 -8.41
C VAL A 33 -2.04 -9.23 -7.44
N ARG A 34 -3.24 -8.95 -6.93
CA ARG A 34 -3.45 -7.88 -5.94
C ARG A 34 -2.67 -8.10 -4.65
N MET A 35 -2.61 -9.34 -4.17
CA MET A 35 -1.79 -9.72 -3.02
C MET A 35 -0.29 -9.52 -3.29
N ASN A 36 0.20 -9.79 -4.49
CA ASN A 36 1.60 -9.54 -4.83
C ASN A 36 1.94 -8.04 -4.78
N ILE A 37 1.06 -7.19 -5.31
CA ILE A 37 1.24 -5.73 -5.25
C ILE A 37 1.25 -5.23 -3.80
N ILE A 38 0.37 -5.74 -2.94
CA ILE A 38 0.38 -5.41 -1.50
C ILE A 38 1.70 -5.85 -0.84
N SER A 39 2.21 -7.04 -1.18
CA SER A 39 3.50 -7.51 -0.67
C SER A 39 4.66 -6.61 -1.07
N GLU A 40 4.64 -6.06 -2.30
CA GLU A 40 5.63 -5.08 -2.78
C GLU A 40 5.55 -3.80 -1.94
N ILE A 41 4.35 -3.25 -1.73
CA ILE A 41 4.11 -2.07 -0.90
C ILE A 41 4.62 -2.25 0.54
N LEU A 42 4.34 -3.41 1.16
CA LEU A 42 4.82 -3.71 2.51
C LEU A 42 6.35 -3.73 2.58
N THR A 43 7.00 -4.31 1.57
CA THR A 43 8.46 -4.36 1.48
C THR A 43 9.05 -2.97 1.34
N ASP A 44 8.44 -2.09 0.54
CA ASP A 44 8.88 -0.70 0.36
C ASP A 44 8.73 0.12 1.64
N ILE A 45 7.60 -0.04 2.35
CA ILE A 45 7.34 0.60 3.65
C ILE A 45 8.40 0.17 4.67
N GLU A 46 8.69 -1.14 4.75
CA GLU A 46 9.72 -1.68 5.64
C GLU A 46 11.13 -1.18 5.27
N ALA A 47 11.46 -1.11 3.98
CA ALA A 47 12.71 -0.56 3.50
C ALA A 47 12.86 0.92 3.86
N LYS A 48 11.79 1.71 3.74
CA LYS A 48 11.77 3.12 4.15
C LYS A 48 11.98 3.28 5.65
N LYS A 49 11.29 2.51 6.48
CA LYS A 49 11.53 2.47 7.94
C LYS A 49 13.00 2.18 8.23
N ASN A 50 13.57 1.15 7.60
CA ASN A 50 14.98 0.77 7.80
C ASN A 50 15.97 1.85 7.34
N GLY A 51 15.57 2.70 6.39
CA GLY A 51 16.29 3.89 5.96
C GLY A 51 16.34 5.02 6.99
N MET A 52 15.46 5.05 7.99
CA MET A 52 15.37 6.07 9.05
C MET A 52 16.47 5.89 10.13
N LYS A 53 17.72 5.59 9.70
CA LYS A 53 18.86 5.14 10.52
C LYS A 53 19.29 6.04 11.69
N ARG A 54 18.77 7.26 11.82
CA ARG A 54 19.08 8.18 12.94
C ARG A 54 18.05 8.13 14.07
N GLU A 55 16.97 7.39 13.89
CA GLU A 55 15.79 7.41 14.75
C GLU A 55 15.31 5.99 15.10
N LYS A 56 16.18 4.97 15.05
CA LYS A 56 15.79 3.58 15.33
C LYS A 56 15.13 3.37 16.71
N GLU A 57 15.40 4.26 17.66
CA GLU A 57 14.80 4.26 18.99
C GLU A 57 13.78 5.39 19.18
N SER A 58 13.42 6.12 18.12
CA SER A 58 12.35 7.11 18.24
C SER A 58 11.02 6.39 18.47
N PRO A 59 10.14 6.95 19.33
CA PRO A 59 8.82 6.38 19.55
C PRO A 59 8.03 6.14 18.24
N ASP A 60 8.18 7.06 17.28
CA ASP A 60 7.52 6.98 15.98
C ASP A 60 8.00 5.78 15.16
N VAL A 61 9.31 5.51 15.11
CA VAL A 61 9.86 4.35 14.37
C VAL A 61 9.48 3.03 15.04
N ILE A 62 9.44 2.99 16.38
CA ILE A 62 9.01 1.80 17.13
C ILE A 62 7.53 1.51 16.88
N GLU A 63 6.68 2.54 16.90
CA GLU A 63 5.24 2.37 16.60
C GLU A 63 5.04 1.95 15.15
N MET A 64 5.76 2.57 14.21
CA MET A 64 5.74 2.18 12.79
C MET A 64 6.13 0.71 12.62
N GLU A 65 7.19 0.25 13.30
CA GLU A 65 7.64 -1.15 13.26
C GLU A 65 6.55 -2.11 13.75
N LYS A 66 5.94 -1.81 14.89
CA LYS A 66 4.87 -2.63 15.46
C LYS A 66 3.68 -2.73 14.52
N ARG A 67 3.26 -1.62 13.91
CA ARG A 67 2.15 -1.59 12.96
C ARG A 67 2.46 -2.38 11.70
N ILE A 68 3.68 -2.28 11.17
CA ILE A 68 4.13 -3.09 10.02
C ILE A 68 4.11 -4.59 10.34
N GLU A 69 4.53 -5.00 11.54
CA GLU A 69 4.51 -6.41 11.93
C GLU A 69 3.08 -6.96 12.07
N ILE A 70 2.16 -6.19 12.66
CA ILE A 70 0.73 -6.54 12.69
C ILE A 70 0.19 -6.69 11.27
N LEU A 71 0.46 -5.70 10.42
CA LEU A 71 0.01 -5.68 9.03
C LEU A 71 0.55 -6.87 8.21
N LYS A 72 1.82 -7.27 8.43
CA LYS A 72 2.42 -8.46 7.80
C LYS A 72 1.74 -9.74 8.28
N SER A 73 1.40 -9.83 9.56
CA SER A 73 0.65 -10.97 10.12
C SER A 73 -0.74 -11.08 9.47
N ASP A 74 -1.49 -9.98 9.44
CA ASP A 74 -2.83 -9.94 8.85
C ASP A 74 -2.80 -10.26 7.34
N PHE A 75 -1.83 -9.70 6.63
CA PHE A 75 -1.60 -10.01 5.23
C PHE A 75 -1.27 -11.49 5.00
N CYS A 76 -0.45 -12.10 5.85
CA CYS A 76 -0.13 -13.52 5.76
C CYS A 76 -1.36 -14.41 5.94
N ILE A 77 -2.23 -14.09 6.91
CA ILE A 77 -3.50 -14.78 7.13
C ILE A 77 -4.39 -14.65 5.88
N LEU A 78 -4.49 -13.46 5.31
CA LEU A 78 -5.30 -13.22 4.11
C LEU A 78 -4.77 -14.02 2.91
N ARG A 79 -3.45 -13.96 2.67
CA ARG A 79 -2.78 -14.55 1.52
C ARG A 79 -2.72 -16.08 1.58
N THR A 80 -2.48 -16.66 2.75
CA THR A 80 -2.32 -18.12 2.89
C THR A 80 -3.62 -18.82 3.25
N GLY A 81 -4.49 -18.17 4.03
CA GLY A 81 -5.73 -18.76 4.51
C GLY A 81 -6.91 -18.54 3.56
N TYR A 82 -7.14 -17.29 3.17
CA TYR A 82 -8.37 -16.93 2.44
C TYR A 82 -8.20 -16.92 0.93
N GLN A 83 -7.12 -16.33 0.40
CA GLN A 83 -6.93 -16.13 -1.04
C GLN A 83 -7.09 -17.42 -1.89
N PRO A 84 -6.51 -18.59 -1.51
CA PRO A 84 -6.70 -19.81 -2.29
C PRO A 84 -8.15 -20.29 -2.31
N SER A 85 -8.87 -20.11 -1.19
CA SER A 85 -10.29 -20.45 -1.08
C SER A 85 -11.16 -19.53 -1.92
N MET A 86 -10.80 -18.24 -2.03
CA MET A 86 -11.55 -17.26 -2.81
C MET A 86 -11.40 -17.48 -4.32
N GLU A 87 -10.25 -17.99 -4.78
CA GLU A 87 -10.01 -18.20 -6.22
C GLU A 87 -10.47 -19.56 -6.74
N ASN A 88 -10.47 -20.60 -5.90
CA ASN A 88 -10.64 -21.98 -6.36
C ASN A 88 -11.98 -22.63 -5.95
N SER A 89 -12.78 -21.99 -5.08
CA SER A 89 -14.05 -22.54 -4.61
C SER A 89 -15.25 -21.81 -5.19
N GLN A 90 -16.31 -22.54 -5.55
CA GLN A 90 -17.59 -21.96 -5.99
C GLN A 90 -18.54 -21.66 -4.82
N TYR A 91 -18.28 -22.21 -3.62
CA TYR A 91 -19.15 -22.09 -2.45
C TYR A 91 -18.44 -21.29 -1.35
N ILE A 92 -18.39 -19.97 -1.51
CA ILE A 92 -17.65 -19.05 -0.63
C ILE A 92 -18.58 -18.12 0.18
N TYR A 93 -19.89 -18.31 0.06
CA TYR A 93 -20.88 -17.47 0.75
C TYR A 93 -20.61 -17.42 2.27
N GLY A 94 -20.35 -16.21 2.77
CA GLY A 94 -19.95 -15.93 4.15
C GLY A 94 -18.46 -15.63 4.35
N LYS A 95 -17.56 -16.38 3.68
CA LYS A 95 -16.10 -16.14 3.78
C LYS A 95 -15.63 -14.95 2.94
N MET A 96 -16.37 -14.64 1.87
CA MET A 96 -16.07 -13.49 1.01
C MET A 96 -16.16 -12.16 1.77
N GLY A 97 -17.21 -11.94 2.57
CA GLY A 97 -17.35 -10.69 3.34
C GLY A 97 -16.26 -10.52 4.39
N VAL A 98 -15.81 -11.61 5.02
CA VAL A 98 -14.67 -11.58 5.96
C VAL A 98 -13.37 -11.25 5.22
N TYR A 99 -13.15 -11.85 4.05
CA TYR A 99 -12.00 -11.57 3.22
C TYR A 99 -11.97 -10.09 2.77
N GLU A 100 -13.08 -9.59 2.23
CA GLU A 100 -13.21 -8.19 1.77
C GLU A 100 -12.97 -7.21 2.91
N SER A 101 -13.59 -7.45 4.07
CA SER A 101 -13.37 -6.61 5.25
C SER A 101 -11.92 -6.60 5.70
N ALA A 102 -11.26 -7.76 5.76
CA ALA A 102 -9.86 -7.84 6.16
C ALA A 102 -8.93 -7.21 5.11
N TYR A 103 -9.24 -7.37 3.83
CA TYR A 103 -8.54 -6.71 2.73
C TYR A 103 -8.63 -5.18 2.86
N ASP A 104 -9.83 -4.64 3.08
CA ASP A 104 -10.05 -3.19 3.26
C ASP A 104 -9.35 -2.65 4.51
N SER A 105 -9.30 -3.43 5.60
CA SER A 105 -8.53 -3.09 6.79
C SER A 105 -7.03 -2.98 6.49
N ILE A 106 -6.45 -3.93 5.76
CA ILE A 106 -5.05 -3.88 5.31
C ILE A 106 -4.79 -2.62 4.48
N LEU A 107 -5.67 -2.33 3.51
CA LEU A 107 -5.52 -1.14 2.66
C LEU A 107 -5.61 0.17 3.44
N THR A 108 -6.52 0.23 4.42
CA THR A 108 -6.69 1.39 5.29
C THR A 108 -5.44 1.61 6.15
N GLU A 109 -4.90 0.54 6.71
CA GLU A 109 -3.71 0.60 7.56
C GLU A 109 -2.47 1.01 6.76
N ILE A 110 -2.28 0.49 5.54
CA ILE A 110 -1.22 0.93 4.62
C ILE A 110 -1.28 2.45 4.40
N LYS A 111 -2.47 2.98 4.08
CA LYS A 111 -2.66 4.43 3.87
C LYS A 111 -2.34 5.22 5.13
N SER A 112 -2.83 4.76 6.28
CA SER A 112 -2.58 5.41 7.56
C SER A 112 -1.08 5.48 7.89
N ILE A 113 -0.33 4.38 7.71
CA ILE A 113 1.12 4.34 7.90
C ILE A 113 1.82 5.33 6.94
N ILE A 114 1.44 5.34 5.67
CA ILE A 114 2.04 6.24 4.68
C ILE A 114 1.85 7.71 5.05
N GLU A 115 0.63 8.09 5.43
CA GLU A 115 0.28 9.47 5.77
C GLU A 115 0.88 9.92 7.10
N GLU A 116 0.73 9.12 8.15
CA GLU A 116 1.15 9.47 9.52
C GLU A 116 2.67 9.62 9.62
N PHE A 117 3.41 8.68 9.02
CA PHE A 117 4.88 8.69 9.04
C PHE A 117 5.49 9.48 7.86
N ASN A 118 4.68 10.17 7.07
CA ASN A 118 5.10 10.99 5.93
C ASN A 118 6.06 10.23 4.99
N LEU A 119 5.72 9.00 4.63
CA LEU A 119 6.58 8.14 3.82
C LEU A 119 6.70 8.60 2.37
N LEU A 120 5.70 9.35 1.91
CA LEU A 120 5.61 9.96 0.60
C LEU A 120 5.37 11.46 0.74
N ASP A 121 5.96 12.24 -0.16
CA ASP A 121 5.80 13.68 -0.19
C ASP A 121 4.41 14.05 -0.75
N LYS A 122 3.92 15.26 -0.45
CA LYS A 122 2.60 15.72 -0.94
C LYS A 122 2.47 15.71 -2.46
N GLU A 123 3.56 15.94 -3.20
CA GLU A 123 3.56 15.87 -4.67
C GLU A 123 3.38 14.44 -5.16
N GLN A 124 4.02 13.47 -4.49
CA GLN A 124 3.91 12.04 -4.79
C GLN A 124 2.52 11.48 -4.45
N LEU A 125 1.91 11.99 -3.38
CA LEU A 125 0.53 11.64 -3.03
C LEU A 125 -0.49 12.15 -4.06
N LYS A 126 -0.23 13.28 -4.73
CA LYS A 126 -1.11 13.78 -5.81
C LYS A 126 -1.13 12.85 -7.01
N GLU A 127 -0.01 12.21 -7.33
CA GLU A 127 0.05 11.22 -8.42
C GLU A 127 -0.83 9.99 -8.11
N ILE A 128 -0.96 9.62 -6.82
CA ILE A 128 -1.81 8.52 -6.36
C ILE A 128 -3.29 8.94 -6.27
N GLN A 129 -3.58 10.20 -5.88
CA GLN A 129 -4.93 10.76 -5.77
C GLN A 129 -5.63 10.99 -7.11
N LEU A 130 -4.95 10.78 -8.23
CA LEU A 130 -5.54 10.85 -9.55
C LEU A 130 -6.04 9.47 -10.02
N PRO A 131 -7.27 9.07 -9.63
CA PRO A 131 -8.04 8.19 -10.50
C PRO A 131 -9.43 8.74 -10.75
N GLY A 132 -9.68 9.16 -11.99
CA GLY A 132 -11.02 9.44 -12.46
C GLY A 132 -11.02 9.60 -13.98
N ALA A 133 -11.99 8.98 -14.65
CA ALA A 133 -12.25 9.10 -16.09
C ALA A 133 -12.29 10.55 -16.63
N ALA A 134 -12.33 11.56 -15.75
CA ALA A 134 -12.14 12.97 -16.07
C ALA A 134 -10.75 13.31 -16.66
N HIS A 135 -9.65 12.68 -16.19
CA HIS A 135 -8.31 12.94 -16.76
C HIS A 135 -8.05 12.20 -18.08
N ALA A 136 -8.67 11.04 -18.28
CA ALA A 136 -8.65 10.35 -19.58
C ALA A 136 -9.33 11.18 -20.69
N ARG A 137 -10.36 11.97 -20.34
CA ARG A 137 -11.01 12.91 -21.28
C ARG A 137 -10.19 14.17 -21.56
N MET A 138 -9.39 14.65 -20.61
CA MET A 138 -8.54 15.83 -20.84
C MET A 138 -7.32 15.54 -21.74
N ASN A 139 -6.77 14.31 -21.69
CA ASN A 139 -5.66 13.91 -22.59
C ASN A 139 -6.12 13.21 -23.88
N GLY A 140 -7.39 12.78 -23.98
CA GLY A 140 -7.98 12.17 -25.17
C GLY A 140 -8.67 13.17 -26.13
N GLY A 141 -8.52 14.48 -25.91
CA GLY A 141 -9.17 15.54 -26.68
C GLY A 141 -8.28 16.21 -27.73
N ASN A 142 -7.26 15.53 -28.24
CA ASN A 142 -6.42 16.00 -29.34
C ASN A 142 -5.88 14.82 -30.16
N LEU A 143 -6.78 14.05 -30.78
CA LEU A 143 -6.52 13.27 -31.99
C LEU A 143 -7.81 13.20 -32.82
#